data_AF-A0A959EIP1-F1
#
_entry.id   AF-A0A959EIP1-F1
#
_cell.length_a   1.000
_cell.length_b   1.000
_cell.length_c   1.000
_cell.angle_alpha   90.00
_cell.angle_beta   90.00
_cell.angle_gamma   90.00
#
_symmetry.space_group_name_H-M   'P 1'
#
loop_
_entity.id
_entity.type
_entity.pdbx_description
1 polymer ?
#
loop_
_entity_poly.entity_id
_entity_poly.type
_entity_poly.pdbx_seq_one_letter_code
_entity_poly.pdbx_strand_id
1 'polypeptide(L)' 'PGGLIHLKTDEPNFFSFTLEALAKYPGAEILHQDEDIYSKPLPIPELELKTYYERIHLQEGKAIKYVRFRLNG' A
#
# COMPACT_ATOMS: atom_id res chain seq x y z
N PRO A 1 -16.48 -11.13 -6.69
CA PRO A 1 -15.15 -11.41 -7.31
C PRO A 1 -14.56 -10.13 -7.90
N GLY A 2 -13.26 -9.89 -7.76
CA GLY A 2 -12.59 -8.71 -8.36
C GLY A 2 -12.66 -7.41 -7.56
N GLY A 3 -12.94 -7.47 -6.25
CA GLY A 3 -12.86 -6.30 -5.38
C GLY A 3 -11.44 -5.75 -5.26
N LEU A 4 -11.31 -4.43 -5.16
CA LEU A 4 -10.03 -3.76 -4.95
C LEU A 4 -9.68 -3.76 -3.46
N ILE A 5 -8.47 -4.20 -3.14
CA ILE A 5 -7.91 -4.16 -1.80
C ILE A 5 -6.83 -3.08 -1.79
N HIS A 6 -6.93 -2.19 -0.80
CA HIS A 6 -6.04 -1.05 -0.61
C HIS A 6 -5.33 -1.22 0.74
N LEU A 7 -4.02 -1.36 0.72
CA LEU A 7 -3.20 -1.51 1.93
C LEU A 7 -2.22 -0.35 2.02
N LYS A 8 -2.30 0.42 3.12
CA LYS A 8 -1.26 1.38 3.53
C LYS A 8 -0.51 0.81 4.75
N THR A 9 0.81 0.96 4.79
CA THR A 9 1.64 0.54 5.94
C THR A 9 2.88 1.40 6.03
N ASP A 10 3.35 1.67 7.24
CA ASP A 10 4.65 2.31 7.50
C ASP A 10 5.78 1.28 7.71
N GLU A 11 5.42 0.03 8.05
CA GLU A 11 6.37 -1.06 8.29
C GLU A 11 6.95 -1.68 6.99
N PRO A 12 8.25 -1.52 6.69
CA PRO A 12 8.86 -2.02 5.45
C PRO A 12 8.81 -3.54 5.33
N ASN A 13 9.07 -4.26 6.43
CA ASN A 13 9.09 -5.72 6.42
C ASN A 13 7.71 -6.31 6.10
N PHE A 14 6.64 -5.69 6.62
CA PHE A 14 5.28 -6.11 6.33
C PHE A 14 4.90 -5.83 4.87
N PHE A 15 5.37 -4.72 4.32
CA PHE A 15 5.17 -4.41 2.90
C PHE A 15 5.83 -5.45 2.00
N SER A 16 7.13 -5.72 2.18
CA SER A 16 7.87 -6.71 1.39
C SER A 16 7.26 -8.10 1.51
N PHE A 17 6.92 -8.53 2.73
CA PHE A 17 6.22 -9.80 2.97
C PHE A 17 4.89 -9.87 2.18
N THR A 18 4.11 -8.79 2.19
CA THR A 18 2.84 -8.74 1.46
C THR A 18 3.04 -8.88 -0.03
N LEU A 19 4.01 -8.17 -0.62
CA LEU A 19 4.32 -8.27 -2.04
C LEU A 19 4.75 -9.69 -2.44
N GLU A 20 5.59 -10.33 -1.62
CA GLU A 20 6.00 -11.73 -1.85
C GLU A 20 4.81 -12.70 -1.76
N ALA A 21 3.93 -12.51 -0.78
CA ALA A 21 2.74 -13.35 -0.62
C ALA A 21 1.80 -13.21 -1.83
N LEU A 22 1.59 -11.98 -2.31
CA LEU A 22 0.78 -11.71 -3.50
C LEU A 22 1.41 -12.34 -4.75
N ALA A 23 2.73 -12.22 -4.93
CA ALA A 23 3.42 -12.83 -6.08
C ALA A 23 3.31 -14.36 -6.12
N LYS A 24 3.16 -15.01 -4.96
CA LYS A 24 3.00 -16.47 -4.83
C LYS A 24 1.55 -16.94 -4.98
N TYR A 25 0.57 -16.03 -4.96
CA TYR A 25 -0.85 -16.38 -5.00
C TYR A 25 -1.38 -16.33 -6.45
N PRO A 26 -1.80 -17.47 -7.05
CA PRO A 26 -2.15 -17.55 -8.48
C PRO A 26 -3.30 -16.63 -8.94
N GLY A 27 -4.15 -16.18 -8.01
CA GLY A 27 -5.26 -15.28 -8.28
C GLY A 27 -4.99 -13.81 -7.97
N ALA A 28 -3.79 -13.46 -7.51
CA ALA A 28 -3.47 -12.10 -7.10
C ALA A 28 -2.95 -11.29 -8.27
N GLU A 29 -3.44 -10.07 -8.39
CA GLU A 29 -2.96 -9.11 -9.37
C GLU A 29 -2.67 -7.78 -8.66
N ILE A 30 -1.39 -7.41 -8.64
CA ILE A 30 -0.94 -6.11 -8.14
C ILE A 30 -1.23 -5.07 -9.24
N LEU A 31 -2.06 -4.09 -8.90
CA LEU A 31 -2.47 -3.01 -9.80
C LEU A 31 -1.61 -1.75 -9.61
N HIS A 32 -1.06 -1.56 -8.41
CA HIS A 32 -0.18 -0.45 -8.08
C HIS A 32 0.59 -0.75 -6.78
N GLN A 33 1.85 -0.34 -6.70
CA GLN A 33 2.64 -0.39 -5.48
C GLN A 33 3.58 0.82 -5.43
N ASP A 34 3.81 1.38 -4.24
CA ASP A 34 4.73 2.49 -3.99
C ASP A 34 5.27 2.39 -2.55
N GLU A 35 6.58 2.60 -2.38
CA GLU A 35 7.25 2.53 -1.08
C GLU A 35 7.22 3.87 -0.31
N ASP A 36 6.88 4.96 -1.00
CA ASP A 36 6.69 6.28 -0.41
C ASP A 36 5.63 7.09 -1.18
N ILE A 37 4.35 6.86 -0.84
CA ILE A 37 3.23 7.48 -1.55
C ILE A 37 3.17 9.01 -1.43
N TYR A 38 3.83 9.60 -0.43
CA TYR A 38 3.80 11.05 -0.22
C TYR A 38 5.01 11.76 -0.85
N SER A 39 5.95 11.01 -1.43
CA SER A 39 7.09 11.56 -2.19
C SER A 39 6.70 12.08 -3.58
N LYS A 40 5.54 11.68 -4.11
CA LYS A 40 5.07 11.94 -5.48
C LYS A 40 3.57 12.27 -5.46
N PRO A 41 3.00 12.78 -6.58
CA PRO A 41 1.56 12.92 -6.70
C PRO A 41 0.84 11.60 -6.40
N LEU A 42 -0.21 11.67 -5.58
CA LEU A 42 -0.92 10.49 -5.12
C LEU A 42 -1.59 9.77 -6.32
N PRO A 43 -1.52 8.43 -6.38
CA PRO A 43 -2.05 7.67 -7.51
C PRO A 43 -3.58 7.71 -7.57
N ILE A 44 -4.25 7.98 -6.45
CA ILE A 44 -5.69 8.23 -6.36
C ILE A 44 -5.99 9.28 -5.26
N PRO A 45 -7.00 10.16 -5.43
CA PRO A 45 -7.31 11.22 -4.46
C PRO A 45 -7.65 10.71 -3.05
N GLU A 46 -8.25 9.53 -2.93
CA GLU A 46 -8.68 8.95 -1.66
C GLU A 46 -7.50 8.68 -0.69
N LEU A 47 -6.27 8.57 -1.22
CA LEU A 47 -5.08 8.39 -0.39
C LEU A 47 -4.67 9.65 0.37
N GLU A 48 -5.25 10.82 0.03
CA GLU A 48 -5.05 12.06 0.77
C GLU A 48 -5.52 11.95 2.23
N LEU A 49 -6.51 11.09 2.49
CA LEU A 49 -6.98 10.82 3.83
C LEU A 49 -5.90 10.10 4.64
N LYS A 50 -5.24 10.88 5.51
CA LYS A 50 -4.24 10.42 6.48
C LYS A 50 -4.90 10.17 7.82
N THR A 51 -4.70 8.96 8.35
CA THR A 51 -5.04 8.60 9.73
C THR A 51 -4.19 9.38 10.74
N TYR A 52 -4.58 9.30 12.01
CA TYR A 52 -3.82 9.95 13.10
C TYR A 52 -2.37 9.46 13.18
N TYR A 53 -2.16 8.13 13.13
CA TYR A 53 -0.82 7.53 13.23
C TYR A 53 0.05 7.79 12.00
N GLU A 54 -0.52 7.80 10.79
CA GLU A 54 0.24 8.17 9.58
C GLU A 54 0.84 9.58 9.71
N ARG A 55 0.13 10.53 10.32
CA ARG A 55 0.64 11.90 10.51
C ARG A 55 1.84 11.92 11.46
N ILE A 56 1.80 11.13 12.54
CA ILE A 56 2.90 11.02 13.50
C ILE A 56 4.11 10.39 12.82
N HIS A 57 3.92 9.27 12.12
CA HIS A 57 5.00 8.57 11.43
C HIS A 57 5.66 9.42 10.33
N LEU A 58 4.89 10.23 9.62
CA LEU A 58 5.44 11.18 8.65
C LEU A 58 6.28 12.27 9.31
N GLN A 59 5.90 12.75 10.49
CA GLN A 59 6.71 13.71 11.27
C GLN A 59 8.02 13.08 11.76
N GLU A 60 8.03 11.78 12.03
CA GLU A 60 9.23 11.00 12.36
C GLU A 60 10.09 10.64 11.14
N GLY A 61 9.68 11.06 9.93
CA GLY A 61 10.40 10.77 8.68
C GLY A 61 10.19 9.35 8.14
N LYS A 62 9.18 8.61 8.64
CA LYS A 62 8.82 7.30 8.11
C LYS A 62 8.01 7.45 6.83
N ALA A 63 8.46 6.79 5.76
CA ALA A 63 7.73 6.69 4.51
C ALA A 63 6.53 5.73 4.63
N ILE A 64 5.39 6.12 4.06
CA ILE A 64 4.20 5.27 3.99
C ILE A 64 4.21 4.50 2.66
N LYS A 65 4.23 3.17 2.77
CA LYS A 65 4.09 2.25 1.64
C LYS A 65 2.63 1.99 1.34
N TYR A 66 2.35 1.67 0.09
CA TYR A 66 1.02 1.36 -0.39
C TYR A 66 1.04 0.30 -1.47
N VAL A 67 0.08 -0.62 -1.41
CA VAL A 67 -0.20 -1.57 -2.48
C VAL A 67 -1.70 -1.64 -2.72
N ARG A 68 -2.08 -1.64 -4.00
CA ARG A 68 -3.43 -1.91 -4.48
C ARG A 68 -3.41 -3.17 -5.31
N PHE A 69 -4.26 -4.13 -4.96
CA PHE A 69 -4.36 -5.40 -5.67
C PHE A 69 -5.79 -5.90 -5.70
N ARG A 70 -6.05 -6.90 -6.53
CA ARG A 70 -7.29 -7.67 -6.53
C ARG A 70 -7.00 -9.15 -6.38
N LEU A 71 -7.95 -9.87 -5.80
CA LEU A 71 -7.94 -11.33 -5.75
C LEU A 71 -9.04 -11.85 -6.65
N ASN A 72 -8.63 -12.57 -7.68
CA ASN A 72 -9.48 -13.32 -8.60
C ASN A 72 -9.53 -14.76 -8.08
N GLY A 73 -10.75 -15.26 -7.87
CA GLY A 73 -11.01 -16.64 -7.44
C GLY A 73 -11.72 -17.41 -8.54
#